data_AF-A0A6G1U1Y8-F1
#
_entry.id   AF-A0A6G1U1Y8-F1
#
_cell.length_a   1.000
_cell.length_b   1.000
_cell.length_c   1.000
_cell.angle_alpha   90.00
_cell.angle_beta   90.00
_cell.angle_gamma   90.00
#
_symmetry.space_group_name_H-M   'P 1'
#
loop_
_entity.id
_entity.type
_entity.pdbx_description
1 polymer ?
#
loop_
_entity_poly.entity_id
_entity_poly.type
_entity_poly.pdbx_seq_one_letter_code
_entity_poly.pdbx_strand_id
1 'polypeptide(L)'
;MTQADLVRLYFAKGDVYNSWSYCFNQQCPLAQECAHYLSVTYKNPEQTKGYAIYPDAYHDRKCEHFLQLHLTKMAYGFEKILDELKRKDE
;
A
#
# COMPACT_ATOMS: atom_id res chain seq x y z
N MET A 1 8.32 -2.33 13.57
CA MET A 1 7.10 -2.22 12.74
C MET A 1 7.49 -2.62 11.34
N THR A 2 6.96 -3.73 10.87
CA THR A 2 7.22 -4.28 9.53
C THR A 2 6.39 -3.53 8.49
N GLN A 3 6.68 -3.74 7.21
CA GLN A 3 5.83 -3.24 6.13
C GLN A 3 4.39 -3.78 6.25
N ALA A 4 4.24 -5.06 6.62
CA ALA A 4 2.92 -5.66 6.83
C ALA A 4 2.14 -4.97 7.97
N ASP A 5 2.82 -4.60 9.06
CA ASP A 5 2.20 -3.83 10.15
C ASP A 5 1.70 -2.46 9.67
N LEU A 6 2.49 -1.77 8.84
CA LEU A 6 2.13 -0.47 8.28
C LEU A 6 0.92 -0.57 7.35
N VAL A 7 0.89 -1.59 6.49
CA VAL A 7 -0.24 -1.86 5.59
C VAL A 7 -1.51 -2.16 6.40
N ARG A 8 -1.40 -3.00 7.43
CA ARG A 8 -2.53 -3.29 8.34
C ARG A 8 -3.09 -2.00 8.95
N LEU A 9 -2.22 -1.13 9.47
CA LEU A 9 -2.63 0.14 10.07
C LEU A 9 -3.27 1.08 9.06
N TYR A 10 -2.74 1.13 7.83
CA TYR A 10 -3.31 1.95 6.75
C TYR A 10 -4.73 1.51 6.41
N PHE A 11 -4.97 0.21 6.23
CA PHE A 11 -6.30 -0.32 5.93
C PHE A 11 -7.27 -0.24 7.11
N ALA A 12 -6.77 -0.31 8.35
CA ALA A 12 -7.60 -0.16 9.55
C ALA A 12 -8.18 1.25 9.72
N LYS A 13 -7.59 2.28 9.11
CA LYS A 13 -8.12 3.66 9.15
C LYS A 13 -9.40 3.85 8.32
N GLY A 14 -9.71 2.93 7.40
CA GLY A 14 -10.92 2.98 6.59
C GLY A 14 -10.85 3.91 5.37
N ASP A 15 -9.83 4.75 5.25
CA ASP A 15 -9.62 5.68 4.13
C ASP A 15 -8.92 5.03 2.92
N VAL A 16 -9.31 3.80 2.57
CA VAL A 16 -8.74 3.14 1.39
C VAL A 16 -9.36 3.75 0.15
N TYR A 17 -8.59 4.58 -0.55
CA TYR A 17 -9.04 5.22 -1.79
C TYR A 17 -9.47 4.18 -2.84
N ASN A 18 -10.58 4.46 -3.53
CA ASN A 18 -11.10 3.64 -4.64
C ASN A 18 -10.09 3.41 -5.79
N SER A 19 -8.96 4.12 -5.79
CA SER A 19 -7.87 3.99 -6.76
C SER A 19 -6.73 3.07 -6.31
N TRP A 20 -6.79 2.47 -5.12
CA TRP A 20 -5.76 1.53 -4.67
C TRP A 20 -5.68 0.33 -5.61
N SER A 21 -4.47 0.05 -6.10
CA SER A 21 -4.19 -1.12 -6.95
C SER A 21 -3.68 -2.28 -6.11
N TYR A 22 -4.10 -3.50 -6.43
CA TYR A 22 -3.63 -4.71 -5.74
C TYR A 22 -2.62 -5.46 -6.60
N CYS A 23 -1.62 -6.06 -5.95
CA CYS A 23 -0.67 -6.94 -6.64
C CYS A 23 -0.86 -8.38 -6.14
N PHE A 24 -1.04 -9.33 -7.06
CA PHE A 24 -1.23 -10.75 -6.75
C PHE A 24 -0.02 -11.60 -7.17
N ASN A 25 1.08 -10.97 -7.58
CA ASN A 25 2.27 -11.67 -8.04
C ASN A 25 3.06 -12.28 -6.87
N GLN A 26 2.77 -13.55 -6.56
CA GLN A 26 3.46 -14.32 -5.50
C GLN A 26 4.94 -14.63 -5.81
N GLN A 27 5.34 -14.55 -7.09
CA GLN A 27 6.71 -14.83 -7.53
C GLN A 27 7.62 -13.60 -7.42
N CYS A 28 7.06 -12.42 -7.14
CA CYS A 28 7.82 -11.18 -7.03
C CYS A 28 8.77 -11.23 -5.82
N PRO A 29 10.09 -11.05 -6.00
CA PRO A 29 11.05 -11.04 -4.90
C PRO A 29 10.81 -9.94 -3.87
N LEU A 30 10.13 -8.85 -4.27
CA LEU A 30 9.83 -7.69 -3.43
C LEU A 30 8.49 -7.82 -2.69
N ALA A 31 7.77 -8.95 -2.82
CA ALA A 31 6.40 -9.12 -2.33
C ALA A 31 6.25 -8.84 -0.82
N GLN A 32 7.20 -9.31 -0.01
CA GLN A 32 7.17 -9.14 1.46
C GLN A 32 7.42 -7.69 1.92
N GLU A 33 7.86 -6.83 1.00
CA GLU A 33 8.16 -5.43 1.24
C GLU A 33 7.22 -4.49 0.46
N CYS A 34 6.34 -5.03 -0.38
CA CYS A 34 5.46 -4.25 -1.25
C CYS A 34 4.07 -4.09 -0.64
N ALA A 35 3.64 -2.84 -0.44
CA ALA A 35 2.33 -2.49 0.08
C ALA A 35 1.19 -3.07 -0.77
N HIS A 36 1.30 -2.98 -2.09
CA HIS A 36 0.27 -3.50 -3.00
C HIS A 36 0.06 -5.01 -2.87
N TYR A 37 1.13 -5.76 -2.63
CA TYR A 37 1.03 -7.21 -2.43
C TYR A 37 0.44 -7.54 -1.05
N LEU A 38 1.01 -6.96 0.00
CA LEU A 38 0.57 -7.18 1.38
C LEU A 38 -0.87 -6.73 1.63
N SER A 39 -1.34 -5.71 0.91
CA SER A 39 -2.70 -5.17 1.04
C SER A 39 -3.80 -6.14 0.62
N VAL A 40 -3.49 -7.18 -0.17
CA VAL A 40 -4.48 -8.17 -0.64
C VAL A 40 -5.18 -8.85 0.54
N THR A 41 -4.45 -9.11 1.64
CA THR A 41 -4.99 -9.71 2.87
C THR A 41 -6.02 -8.82 3.57
N TYR A 42 -6.00 -7.51 3.30
CA TYR A 42 -6.90 -6.52 3.92
C TYR A 42 -7.94 -5.96 2.95
N LYS A 43 -8.03 -6.50 1.73
CA LYS A 43 -9.11 -6.16 0.79
C LYS A 43 -10.46 -6.51 1.41
N ASN A 44 -11.47 -5.67 1.17
CA ASN A 44 -12.85 -6.03 1.52
C ASN A 44 -13.21 -7.39 0.88
N PRO A 45 -13.67 -8.39 1.65
CA PRO A 45 -13.99 -9.72 1.12
C PRO A 45 -15.04 -9.68 0.00
N GLU A 46 -16.02 -8.77 0.07
CA GLU A 46 -17.08 -8.60 -0.92
C GLU A 46 -16.62 -7.91 -2.21
N GLN A 47 -15.41 -7.31 -2.22
CA GLN A 47 -14.88 -6.64 -3.40
C GLN A 47 -14.40 -7.65 -4.44
N THR A 48 -15.17 -7.85 -5.51
CA THR A 48 -14.82 -8.80 -6.57
C THR A 48 -14.06 -8.19 -7.76
N LYS A 49 -13.94 -6.85 -7.82
CA LYS A 49 -13.25 -6.12 -8.90
C LYS A 49 -12.50 -4.89 -8.39
N GLY A 50 -11.48 -4.45 -9.14
CA GLY A 50 -10.67 -3.28 -8.83
C GLY A 50 -9.46 -3.13 -9.76
N TYR A 51 -8.56 -2.21 -9.43
CA TYR A 51 -7.30 -2.05 -10.13
C TYR A 51 -6.30 -3.13 -9.71
N ALA A 52 -5.56 -3.66 -10.68
CA ALA A 52 -4.56 -4.69 -10.46
C ALA A 52 -3.24 -4.32 -11.13
N ILE A 53 -2.14 -4.61 -10.45
CA ILE A 53 -0.79 -4.54 -11.00
C ILE A 53 -0.48 -5.90 -11.64
N TYR A 54 -0.09 -5.88 -12.90
CA TYR A 54 0.23 -7.10 -13.63
C TYR A 54 1.60 -7.68 -13.22
N PRO A 55 1.80 -9.00 -13.30
CA PRO A 55 3.05 -9.64 -12.87
C PRO A 55 4.31 -9.16 -13.60
N ASP A 56 4.18 -8.76 -14.87
CA ASP A 56 5.22 -8.22 -15.74
C ASP A 56 5.72 -6.82 -15.32
N ALA A 57 5.03 -6.16 -14.40
CA ALA A 57 5.54 -4.95 -13.76
C ALA A 57 6.88 -5.18 -13.03
N TYR A 58 7.18 -6.44 -12.65
CA TYR A 58 8.51 -6.84 -12.23
C TYR A 58 9.31 -7.36 -13.42
N HIS A 59 10.22 -6.54 -13.93
CA HIS A 59 11.15 -6.89 -15.01
C HIS A 59 12.54 -6.29 -14.71
N ASP A 60 13.59 -6.86 -15.31
CA ASP A 60 14.97 -6.37 -15.16
C ASP A 60 15.43 -6.14 -13.69
N ARG A 61 14.94 -7.00 -12.79
CA ARG A 61 15.16 -6.94 -11.33
C ARG A 61 14.59 -5.70 -10.63
N LYS A 62 13.63 -5.01 -11.25
CA LYS A 62 12.93 -3.84 -10.71
C LYS A 62 11.42 -4.02 -10.84
N CYS A 63 10.64 -3.45 -9.91
CA CYS A 63 9.20 -3.31 -10.09
C CYS A 63 8.85 -1.83 -10.27
N GLU A 64 8.17 -1.49 -11.35
CA GLU A 64 7.73 -0.11 -11.63
C GLU A 64 6.70 0.39 -10.61
N HIS A 65 5.92 -0.52 -10.03
CA HIS A 65 4.90 -0.23 -9.04
C HIS A 65 5.29 -0.68 -7.62
N PHE A 66 6.59 -0.74 -7.32
CA PHE A 66 7.02 -1.03 -5.96
C PHE A 66 6.61 0.11 -5.02
N LEU A 67 5.90 -0.22 -3.94
CA LEU A 67 5.44 0.76 -2.96
C LEU A 67 5.79 0.29 -1.54
N GLN A 68 6.53 1.12 -0.80
CA GLN A 68 6.73 0.97 0.63
C GLN A 68 5.97 2.05 1.39
N LEU A 69 5.43 1.67 2.56
CA LEU A 69 4.76 2.61 3.46
C LEU A 69 5.78 3.00 4.52
N HIS A 70 5.74 4.26 4.94
CA HIS A 70 6.61 4.75 6.00
C HIS A 70 5.78 5.49 7.03
N LEU A 71 6.08 5.27 8.31
CA LEU A 71 5.50 6.04 9.39
C LEU A 71 6.25 7.37 9.50
N THR A 72 5.69 8.43 8.92
CA THR A 72 6.20 9.77 9.17
C THR A 72 5.74 10.20 10.55
N LYS A 73 6.67 10.29 11.52
CA LYS A 73 6.41 10.99 12.79
C LYS A 73 6.33 12.46 12.48
N MET A 74 5.12 12.99 12.49
CA MET A 74 4.94 14.42 12.43
C MET A 74 4.82 14.92 13.85
N ALA A 75 5.67 15.87 14.22
CA ALA A 75 5.71 16.44 15.55
C ALA A 75 4.48 17.35 15.70
N TYR A 76 3.42 16.79 16.28
CA TYR A 76 2.18 17.50 16.51
C TYR A 76 2.17 18.20 17.85
N GLY A 77 2.51 19.48 17.81
CA GLY A 77 2.03 20.43 18.80
C GLY A 77 0.58 20.88 18.56
N PHE A 78 -0.09 20.45 17.48
CA PHE A 78 -1.40 21.02 17.09
C PHE A 78 -2.19 20.06 16.20
N GLU A 79 -3.11 19.25 16.75
CA GLU A 79 -4.34 18.62 16.17
C GLU A 79 -4.45 18.14 14.68
N LYS A 80 -3.46 18.35 13.82
CA LYS A 80 -3.52 18.20 12.36
C LYS A 80 -3.04 16.83 11.87
N ILE A 81 -2.79 15.85 12.76
CA ILE A 81 -2.16 14.51 12.49
C ILE A 81 -2.85 13.69 11.43
N LEU A 82 -4.13 13.93 11.28
CA LEU A 82 -4.96 13.17 10.36
C LEU A 82 -5.00 13.80 8.96
N ASP A 83 -4.62 15.07 8.79
CA ASP A 83 -4.83 15.81 7.56
C ASP A 83 -3.71 15.61 6.50
N GLU A 84 -2.56 15.03 6.88
CA GLU A 84 -1.39 14.86 6.00
C GLU A 84 -1.21 13.44 5.47
N LEU A 85 -2.26 12.60 5.52
CA LEU A 85 -2.32 11.36 4.71
C LEU A 85 -2.65 11.64 3.23
N LYS A 86 -2.52 12.89 2.78
CA LYS A 86 -2.64 13.25 1.36
C LYS A 86 -1.33 12.93 0.64
N ARG A 87 -1.49 12.27 -0.50
CA ARG A 87 -0.43 11.80 -1.40
C ARG A 87 0.60 12.91 -1.66
N LYS A 88 1.87 12.53 -1.74
CA LYS A 88 2.82 13.28 -2.55
C LYS A 88 2.39 13.03 -4.01
N ASP A 89 1.80 14.04 -4.64
CA ASP A 89 1.47 14.02 -6.06
C ASP A 89 2.77 13.78 -6.87
N GLU A 90 2.66 12.95 -7.90
CA GLU A 90 3.53 13.02 -9.09
C GLU A 90 2.89 13.99 -10.09
#